data_AF-A0A3N5TMP4-F1
#
_entry.id   AF-A0A3N5TMP4-F1
#
_cell.length_a   1.000
_cell.length_b   1.000
_cell.length_c   1.000
_cell.angle_alpha   90.00
_cell.angle_beta   90.00
_cell.angle_gamma   90.00
#
_symmetry.space_group_name_H-M   'P 1'
#
loop_
_entity.id
_entity.type
_entity.pdbx_description
1 polymer ?
#
loop_
_entity_poly.entity_id
_entity_poly.type
_entity_poly.pdbx_seq_one_letter_code
_entity_poly.pdbx_strand_id
1 'polypeptide(L)'
;MAILALGISHRRAEVGLLERLAFAEDDLVKAYRRTADDPAIDEAVIVSTCNRVEIYGSVPSYHAGFQALKRVLCESRGVAPTIWPSRSTRTTRPTPRNTCSPSRAGSIRWCSASPRSSR
;
A
#
# COMPACT_ATOMS: atom_id res chain seq x y z
N MET A 1 -11.61 -9.09 6.05
CA MET A 1 -11.02 -7.77 5.80
C MET A 1 -9.51 -7.92 5.70
N ALA A 2 -8.90 -7.28 4.69
CA ALA A 2 -7.45 -7.29 4.48
C ALA A 2 -6.94 -5.86 4.39
N ILE A 3 -5.68 -5.65 4.80
CA ILE A 3 -5.01 -4.35 4.65
C ILE A 3 -4.07 -4.44 3.44
N LEU A 4 -4.28 -3.54 2.49
CA LEU A 4 -3.44 -3.34 1.31
C LEU A 4 -2.50 -2.18 1.55
N ALA A 5 -1.23 -2.35 1.20
CA ALA A 5 -0.28 -1.26 1.05
C ALA A 5 0.16 -1.18 -0.42
N LEU A 6 -0.19 -0.07 -1.07
CA LEU A 6 0.09 0.21 -2.46
C LEU A 6 0.97 1.46 -2.56
N GLY A 7 2.24 1.31 -2.93
CA GLY A 7 3.09 2.50 -3.08
C GLY A 7 4.53 2.24 -3.49
N ILE A 8 5.27 3.33 -3.60
CA ILE A 8 6.66 3.39 -4.02
C ILE A 8 7.49 4.06 -2.92
N SER A 9 8.73 3.59 -2.74
CA SER A 9 9.68 4.13 -1.76
C SER A 9 11.06 4.30 -2.40
N HIS A 10 11.89 5.18 -1.86
CA HIS A 10 13.25 5.48 -2.35
C HIS A 10 14.15 4.26 -2.41
N ARG A 11 13.85 3.20 -1.64
CA ARG A 11 14.57 1.92 -1.71
C ARG A 11 14.27 1.13 -2.99
N ARG A 12 13.22 1.50 -3.72
CA ARG A 12 12.64 0.72 -4.84
C ARG A 12 12.48 1.55 -6.13
N ALA A 13 12.75 2.85 -6.09
CA ALA A 13 12.63 3.76 -7.22
C ALA A 13 13.63 4.90 -7.10
N GLU A 14 14.05 5.45 -8.25
CA GLU A 14 14.87 6.64 -8.29
C GLU A 14 14.13 7.84 -7.69
N VAL A 15 14.90 8.77 -7.11
CA VAL A 15 14.38 9.96 -6.44
C VAL A 15 13.52 10.81 -7.39
N GLY A 16 13.94 10.96 -8.66
CA GLY A 16 13.15 11.71 -9.65
C GLY A 16 11.76 11.11 -9.92
N LEU A 17 11.57 9.80 -9.74
CA LEU A 17 10.24 9.20 -9.81
C LEU A 17 9.40 9.54 -8.58
N LEU A 18 10.01 9.57 -7.39
CA LEU A 18 9.32 9.96 -6.16
C LEU A 18 8.89 11.42 -6.16
N GLU A 19 9.72 12.33 -6.68
CA GLU A 19 9.38 13.75 -6.80
C GLU A 19 8.13 13.95 -7.66
N ARG A 20 8.01 13.21 -8.77
CA ARG A 20 6.81 13.24 -9.63
C ARG A 20 5.57 12.67 -8.93
N LEU A 21 5.76 11.76 -7.98
CA LEU A 21 4.70 11.09 -7.22
C LEU A 21 4.36 11.79 -5.89
N ALA A 22 5.14 12.77 -5.44
CA ALA A 22 4.97 13.43 -4.14
C ALA A 22 3.78 14.42 -4.16
N PHE A 23 2.86 14.32 -3.20
CA PHE A 23 1.62 15.13 -3.15
C PHE A 23 1.90 16.56 -2.71
N ALA A 24 1.47 17.50 -3.57
CA ALA A 24 1.09 18.83 -3.11
C ALA A 24 -0.15 18.70 -2.21
N GLU A 25 -0.30 19.63 -1.27
CA GLU A 25 -1.30 19.55 -0.21
C GLU A 25 -2.74 19.44 -0.76
N ASP A 26 -3.08 20.26 -1.75
CA ASP A 26 -4.41 20.23 -2.39
C ASP A 26 -4.70 18.92 -3.14
N ASP A 27 -3.68 18.34 -3.77
CA ASP A 27 -3.83 17.10 -4.52
C ASP A 27 -3.95 15.89 -3.59
N LEU A 28 -3.31 15.95 -2.41
CA LEU A 28 -3.45 14.93 -1.37
C LEU A 28 -4.89 14.84 -0.89
N VAL A 29 -5.53 15.97 -0.61
CA VAL A 29 -6.93 16.02 -0.15
C VAL A 29 -7.87 15.47 -1.21
N LYS A 30 -7.67 15.84 -2.48
CA LYS A 30 -8.48 15.33 -3.61
C LYS A 30 -8.31 13.82 -3.78
N ALA A 31 -7.07 13.32 -3.72
CA ALA A 31 -6.79 11.90 -3.84
C ALA A 31 -7.37 11.10 -2.66
N TYR A 32 -7.27 11.64 -1.44
CA TYR A 32 -7.88 11.04 -0.26
C TYR A 32 -9.40 10.93 -0.40
N ARG A 33 -10.10 12.01 -0.78
CA ARG A 33 -11.55 11.97 -0.99
C ARG A 33 -11.97 10.94 -2.02
N ARG A 34 -11.30 10.90 -3.18
CA ARG A 34 -11.55 9.86 -4.20
C ARG A 34 -11.34 8.44 -3.70
N THR A 35 -10.39 8.24 -2.79
CA THR A 35 -10.12 6.93 -2.18
C THR A 35 -11.21 6.56 -1.17
N ALA A 36 -11.63 7.52 -0.34
CA ALA A 36 -12.65 7.33 0.69
C ALA A 36 -14.07 7.17 0.11
N ASP A 37 -14.34 7.77 -1.04
CA ASP A 37 -15.63 7.66 -1.74
C ASP A 37 -15.74 6.35 -2.57
N ASP A 38 -14.68 5.55 -2.66
CA ASP A 38 -14.68 4.30 -3.42
C ASP A 38 -15.29 3.14 -2.60
N PRO A 39 -16.37 2.49 -3.06
CA PRO A 39 -17.04 1.43 -2.31
C PRO A 39 -16.19 0.16 -2.14
N ALA A 40 -15.07 0.03 -2.85
CA ALA A 40 -14.14 -1.08 -2.69
C ALA A 40 -13.13 -0.88 -1.53
N ILE A 41 -13.22 0.24 -0.80
CA ILE A 41 -12.30 0.64 0.27
C ILE A 41 -13.12 1.06 1.50
N ASP A 42 -12.89 0.40 2.64
CA ASP A 42 -13.59 0.73 3.89
C ASP A 42 -12.93 1.94 4.58
N GLU A 43 -11.61 1.95 4.62
CA GLU A 43 -10.79 2.98 5.26
C GLU A 43 -9.49 3.15 4.47
N ALA A 44 -8.96 4.38 4.42
CA ALA A 44 -7.72 4.67 3.71
C ALA A 44 -6.82 5.64 4.48
N VAL A 45 -5.51 5.48 4.28
CA VAL A 45 -4.48 6.42 4.74
C VAL A 45 -3.48 6.62 3.61
N ILE A 46 -3.21 7.88 3.26
CA ILE A 46 -2.19 8.23 2.26
C ILE A 46 -0.97 8.81 2.98
N VAL A 47 0.19 8.20 2.74
CA VAL A 47 1.49 8.65 3.25
C VAL A 47 2.29 9.19 2.08
N SER A 48 2.43 10.51 2.02
CA SER A 48 3.23 11.21 1.02
C SER A 48 4.38 11.94 1.69
N THR A 49 5.60 11.52 1.40
CA THR A 49 6.83 12.15 1.90
C THR A 49 7.86 12.14 0.77
N CYS A 50 8.99 12.84 0.95
CA CYS A 50 10.13 12.73 0.02
C CYS A 50 10.69 11.30 -0.10
N ASN A 51 10.43 10.43 0.86
CA ASN A 51 11.02 9.09 0.95
C ASN A 51 10.11 7.96 0.46
N ARG A 52 8.80 8.21 0.44
CA ARG A 52 7.76 7.23 0.08
C ARG A 52 6.45 7.92 -0.26
N VAL A 53 5.73 7.31 -1.18
CA VAL A 53 4.34 7.61 -1.53
C VAL A 53 3.59 6.29 -1.47
N GLU A 54 2.78 6.10 -0.44
CA GLU A 54 2.08 4.85 -0.16
C GLU A 54 0.63 5.12 0.23
N ILE A 55 -0.30 4.35 -0.33
CA ILE A 55 -1.70 4.32 0.08
C ILE A 55 -1.94 3.01 0.80
N TYR A 56 -2.46 3.12 2.01
CA TYR A 56 -2.93 2.02 2.82
C TYR A 56 -4.45 1.99 2.75
N GLY A 57 -5.03 0.82 2.52
CA GLY A 57 -6.48 0.66 2.46
C GLY A 57 -6.92 -0.60 3.20
N SER A 58 -7.92 -0.47 4.07
CA SER A 58 -8.72 -1.61 4.51
C SER A 58 -9.73 -1.93 3.41
N VAL A 59 -9.74 -3.17 2.94
CA VAL A 59 -10.60 -3.57 1.82
C VAL A 59 -11.39 -4.85 2.15
N PRO A 60 -12.65 -4.93 1.70
CA PRO A 60 -13.45 -6.14 1.83
C PRO A 60 -13.01 -7.22 0.82
N SER A 61 -12.59 -6.82 -0.38
CA SER A 61 -12.10 -7.69 -1.45
C SER A 61 -10.73 -7.22 -1.96
N TYR A 62 -9.76 -8.15 -2.01
CA TYR A 62 -8.40 -7.86 -2.46
C TYR A 62 -8.37 -7.29 -3.89
N HIS A 63 -9.03 -7.96 -4.83
CA HIS A 63 -8.96 -7.57 -6.24
C HIS A 63 -9.64 -6.24 -6.50
N ALA A 64 -10.84 -6.02 -5.96
CA ALA A 64 -11.56 -4.77 -6.13
C ALA A 64 -10.80 -3.60 -5.49
N GLY A 65 -10.36 -3.78 -4.23
CA GLY A 65 -9.60 -2.76 -3.50
C GLY A 65 -8.25 -2.44 -4.14
N PHE A 66 -7.55 -3.45 -4.66
CA PHE A 66 -6.29 -3.23 -5.39
C PHE A 66 -6.50 -2.36 -6.64
N GLN A 67 -7.53 -2.65 -7.43
CA GLN A 67 -7.83 -1.88 -8.65
C GLN A 67 -8.25 -0.45 -8.30
N ALA A 68 -9.06 -0.27 -7.25
CA ALA A 68 -9.45 1.04 -6.73
C ALA A 68 -8.23 1.88 -6.33
N LEU A 69 -7.37 1.34 -5.46
CA LEU A 69 -6.15 2.02 -5.02
C LEU A 69 -5.21 2.35 -6.19
N LYS A 70 -5.05 1.43 -7.13
CA LYS A 70 -4.20 1.62 -8.32
C LYS A 70 -4.73 2.74 -9.20
N ARG A 71 -6.04 2.77 -9.41
CA ARG A 71 -6.71 3.82 -10.18
C ARG A 71 -6.47 5.19 -9.57
N VAL A 72 -6.68 5.35 -8.26
CA VAL A 72 -6.46 6.65 -7.59
C VAL A 72 -5.00 7.12 -7.73
N LEU A 73 -4.03 6.22 -7.53
CA LEU A 73 -2.61 6.54 -7.69
C LEU A 73 -2.24 6.94 -9.13
N CYS A 74 -2.78 6.24 -10.13
CA CYS A 74 -2.54 6.57 -11.53
C CYS A 74 -3.21 7.90 -11.94
N GLU A 75 -4.47 8.10 -11.57
CA GLU A 75 -5.25 9.30 -11.93
C GLU A 75 -4.74 10.57 -11.26
N SER A 76 -4.32 10.48 -10.00
CA SER A 76 -3.79 11.64 -9.27
C SER A 76 -2.46 12.15 -9.83
N ARG A 77 -1.77 11.34 -10.65
CA ARG A 77 -0.40 11.62 -11.12
C ARG A 77 -0.21 11.64 -12.62
N GLY A 78 -1.19 11.15 -13.36
CA GLY A 78 -1.04 10.95 -14.80
C GLY A 78 0.11 10.00 -15.13
N VAL A 79 0.44 9.07 -14.22
CA VAL A 79 1.57 8.16 -14.44
C VAL A 79 1.05 6.81 -14.91
N ALA A 80 1.64 6.33 -16.01
CA ALA A 80 1.24 5.09 -16.65
C ALA A 80 1.34 3.89 -15.67
N PRO A 81 0.44 2.90 -15.76
CA PRO A 81 0.47 1.69 -14.93
C PRO A 81 1.79 0.92 -14.99
N THR A 82 2.57 1.14 -16.04
CA THR A 82 3.86 0.49 -16.33
C THR A 82 4.98 0.94 -15.39
N ILE A 83 4.85 2.07 -14.70
CA ILE A 83 5.90 2.54 -13.76
C ILE A 83 5.99 1.72 -12.49
N TRP A 84 5.05 0.79 -12.31
CA TRP A 84 4.88 0.03 -11.09
C TRP A 84 5.87 -1.13 -11.09
N PRO A 85 6.98 -1.09 -10.32
CA PRO A 85 7.83 -2.26 -10.20
C PRO A 85 6.99 -3.46 -9.74
N SER A 86 7.36 -4.66 -10.20
CA SER A 86 6.68 -5.93 -9.86
C SER A 86 6.52 -6.18 -8.34
N ARG A 87 7.24 -5.41 -7.50
CA ARG A 87 7.29 -5.50 -6.04
C ARG A 87 6.76 -4.26 -5.29
N SER A 88 5.96 -3.42 -5.91
CA SER A 88 5.41 -2.23 -5.22
C SER A 88 4.28 -2.56 -4.26
N THR A 89 3.61 -3.69 -4.45
CA THR A 89 2.41 -4.08 -3.72
C THR A 89 2.77 -4.97 -2.55
N ARG A 90 2.41 -4.55 -1.34
CA ARG A 90 2.60 -5.36 -0.14
C ARG A 90 1.25 -5.59 0.51
N THR A 91 0.84 -6.85 0.51
CA THR A 91 -0.36 -7.30 1.21
C THR A 91 0.05 -7.76 2.58
N THR A 92 -0.41 -7.09 3.64
CA THR A 92 -0.38 -7.71 4.96
C THR A 92 -1.58 -8.62 5.03
N ARG A 93 -1.35 -9.92 4.82
CA ARG A 93 -2.37 -10.94 5.06
C ARG A 93 -2.78 -10.80 6.53
N PRO A 94 -4.07 -10.70 6.88
CA PRO A 94 -4.45 -10.77 8.28
C PRO A 94 -3.95 -12.12 8.80
N THR A 95 -3.06 -12.09 9.78
CA THR A 95 -2.78 -13.29 10.57
C THR A 95 -4.12 -13.78 11.09
N PRO A 96 -4.49 -15.07 10.95
CA PRO A 96 -5.64 -15.59 11.65
C PRO A 96 -5.40 -15.29 13.14
N ARG A 97 -6.24 -14.42 13.68
CA ARG A 97 -6.29 -14.10 15.11
C ARG A 97 -6.47 -15.45 15.79
N ASN A 98 -5.46 -15.88 16.55
CA ASN A 98 -5.45 -16.88 17.65
C ASN A 98 -4.03 -17.47 17.81
N THR A 99 -3.12 -16.72 18.44
CA THR A 99 -2.06 -17.20 19.36
C THR A 99 -1.12 -16.04 19.66
N CYS A 100 -1.43 -15.28 20.70
CA CYS A 100 -0.44 -14.46 21.39
C CYS A 100 0.29 -15.40 22.37
N SER A 101 1.55 -15.72 22.11
CA SER A 101 2.49 -16.06 23.17
C SER A 101 3.32 -14.81 23.48
N PRO A 102 3.48 -14.42 24.75
CA PRO A 102 4.23 -13.23 25.10
C PRO A 102 5.73 -13.56 25.04
N SER A 103 6.46 -13.00 24.09
CA SER A 103 7.92 -12.89 24.21
C SER A 103 8.30 -11.43 24.40
N ARG A 104 8.84 -11.16 25.59
CA ARG A 104 9.48 -9.91 25.99
C ARG A 104 10.73 -9.70 25.13
N ALA A 105 10.65 -8.81 24.15
CA ALA A 105 11.75 -7.96 23.68
C ALA A 105 11.25 -7.18 22.45
N GLY A 106 11.33 -5.85 22.50
CA GLY A 106 10.87 -4.94 21.46
C GLY A 106 11.63 -5.07 20.13
N SER A 107 11.34 -6.13 19.38
CA SER A 107 11.75 -6.28 17.99
C SER A 107 10.58 -6.83 17.18
N ILE A 108 10.04 -6.03 16.26
CA ILE A 108 9.09 -6.51 15.26
C ILE A 108 9.89 -7.32 14.24
N ARG A 109 10.09 -8.60 14.54
CA ARG A 109 10.72 -9.55 13.63
C ARG A 109 9.68 -9.96 12.60
N TRP A 110 9.85 -9.47 11.37
CA TRP A 110 9.06 -9.92 10.22
C TRP A 110 9.37 -11.40 9.97
N CYS A 111 8.41 -12.28 10.25
CA CYS A 111 8.48 -13.68 9.83
C CYS A 111 8.38 -13.74 8.30
N SER A 112 9.52 -13.89 7.63
CA SER A 112 9.57 -14.38 6.26
C SER A 112 9.10 -15.84 6.28
N ALA A 113 7.83 -16.08 5.94
CA ALA A 113 7.37 -17.43 5.65
C ALA A 113 8.05 -17.89 4.35
N SER A 114 9.05 -18.76 4.49
CA SER A 114 9.63 -19.55 3.39
C SER A 114 8.52 -20.38 2.73
N PRO A 115 8.52 -20.56 1.40
CA PRO A 115 7.60 -21.49 0.77
C PRO A 115 7.99 -22.91 1.21
N ARG A 116 7.10 -23.62 1.90
CA ARG A 116 7.20 -25.08 1.98
C ARG A 116 6.90 -25.63 0.59
N SER A 117 7.91 -26.22 -0.04
CA SER A 117 7.72 -27.13 -1.16
C SER A 117 6.86 -28.31 -0.68
N SER A 118 5.68 -28.47 -1.28
CA SER A 118 4.96 -29.73 -1.23
C SER A 118 5.60 -30.70 -2.21
N ARG A 119 5.90 -31.90 -1.72
CA ARG A 119 6.14 -33.10 -2.54
C ARG A 119 4.96 -33.38 -3.45
#